data_AF-A0A0F9JIM9-F1
#
_entry.id   AF-A0A0F9JIM9-F1
#
_cell.length_a   1.000
_cell.length_b   1.000
_cell.length_c   1.000
_cell.angle_alpha   90.00
_cell.angle_beta   90.00
_cell.angle_gamma   90.00
#
_symmetry.space_group_name_H-M   'P 1'
#
loop_
_entity.id
_entity.type
_entity.pdbx_description
1 polymer ?
#
loop_
_entity_poly.entity_id
_entity_poly.type
_entity_poly.pdbx_seq_one_letter_code
_entity_poly.pdbx_strand_id
1 'polypeptide(L)'
;MKRFLYILLILLASALPANAVVQSLGGTCPTGGGTGCLDSYNGSTLSDLDVALIITGGLLRVYQLDADSGLSESSPDRIVPDASPGDKVWILINTTVVDTHASSHTDGTDDVQDATNAQKGLATAAQITNLESNTAASHARSHAVTDTSDHTAGNWKTFFTNGSGVPTELALGAANKVYTSGGTTAPPAWEIPSAAGIHNWSIVNPDSADQGVDDNLDSVKDLVDEIGANPGILYFGHTSGDAQTTYLFKTTEQIPENISIVVDNGAVLVIDDSTGGQVELTVYGSIIAGMYQIFESGTNDRLLVGSFGGNK
;
A
#
# COMPACT_ATOMS: atom_id res chain seq x y z
N MET A 1 -5.53 36.45 -26.80
CA MET A 1 -6.09 37.24 -27.93
C MET A 1 -7.47 37.86 -27.67
N LYS A 2 -8.39 37.25 -26.90
CA LYS A 2 -9.72 37.83 -26.59
C LYS A 2 -9.70 39.20 -25.88
N ARG A 3 -8.67 39.50 -25.07
CA ARG A 3 -8.51 40.81 -24.40
C ARG A 3 -8.02 41.93 -25.34
N PHE A 4 -7.43 41.58 -26.49
CA PHE A 4 -6.96 42.57 -27.47
C PHE A 4 -8.10 43.05 -28.39
N LEU A 5 -9.09 42.20 -28.67
CA LEU A 5 -10.27 42.56 -29.47
C LEU A 5 -11.24 43.48 -28.69
N TYR A 6 -11.41 43.25 -27.38
CA TYR A 6 -12.20 44.16 -26.53
C TYR A 6 -11.55 45.54 -26.38
N ILE A 7 -10.21 45.61 -26.32
CA ILE A 7 -9.49 46.89 -26.24
C ILE A 7 -9.52 47.63 -27.58
N LEU A 8 -9.49 46.93 -28.72
CA LEU A 8 -9.62 47.55 -30.03
C LEU A 8 -11.04 48.09 -30.28
N LEU A 9 -12.09 47.39 -29.83
CA LEU A 9 -13.48 47.88 -29.91
C LEU A 9 -13.71 49.10 -29.01
N ILE A 10 -13.05 49.17 -27.85
CA ILE A 10 -13.14 50.31 -26.92
C ILE A 10 -12.32 51.52 -27.44
N LEU A 11 -11.18 51.30 -28.09
CA LEU A 11 -10.39 52.39 -28.69
C LEU A 11 -11.03 53.00 -29.95
N LEU A 12 -11.84 52.22 -30.69
CA LEU A 12 -12.57 52.74 -31.85
C LEU A 12 -13.75 53.65 -31.45
N ALA A 13 -14.24 53.52 -30.21
CA ALA A 13 -15.35 54.32 -29.69
C ALA A 13 -14.95 55.73 -29.20
N SER A 14 -13.65 56.05 -29.07
CA SER A 14 -13.19 57.33 -28.47
C SER A 14 -12.92 58.47 -29.47
N ALA A 15 -13.15 58.27 -30.77
CA ALA A 15 -12.90 59.28 -31.81
C ALA A 15 -14.17 59.79 -32.52
N LEU A 16 -15.36 59.51 -31.96
CA LEU A 16 -16.64 59.87 -32.58
C LEU A 16 -17.18 61.19 -32.01
N PRO A 17 -17.93 61.98 -32.81
CA PRO A 17 -18.59 63.19 -32.33
C PRO A 17 -19.53 62.85 -31.16
N ALA A 18 -19.68 63.77 -30.20
CA ALA A 18 -20.29 63.57 -28.88
C ALA A 18 -21.74 63.04 -28.83
N ASN A 19 -22.36 62.75 -29.99
CA ASN A 19 -23.72 62.24 -30.12
C ASN A 19 -23.83 60.93 -30.93
N ALA A 20 -22.72 60.33 -31.37
CA ALA A 20 -22.76 59.04 -32.05
C ALA A 20 -22.94 57.92 -31.03
N VAL A 21 -24.20 57.55 -30.76
CA VAL A 21 -24.51 56.31 -30.05
C VAL A 21 -24.33 55.18 -31.05
N VAL A 22 -23.15 54.56 -31.07
CA VAL A 22 -22.93 53.35 -31.88
C VAL A 22 -23.86 52.25 -31.38
N GLN A 23 -24.93 52.00 -32.12
CA GLN A 23 -25.80 50.86 -31.84
C GLN A 23 -25.22 49.62 -32.51
N SER A 24 -25.15 48.51 -31.76
CA SER A 24 -24.80 47.19 -32.31
C SER A 24 -26.08 46.43 -32.58
N LEU A 25 -26.41 46.28 -33.86
CA LEU A 25 -27.63 45.60 -34.31
C LEU A 25 -27.27 44.23 -34.89
N GLY A 26 -27.98 43.18 -34.47
CA GLY A 26 -27.78 41.81 -34.93
C GLY A 26 -28.92 41.34 -35.81
N GLY A 27 -28.62 40.75 -36.97
CA GLY A 27 -29.62 40.23 -37.90
C GLY A 27 -29.22 38.92 -38.58
N THR A 28 -30.21 38.24 -39.14
CA THR A 28 -30.08 36.91 -39.79
C THR A 28 -30.18 36.97 -41.31
N CYS A 29 -30.57 38.11 -41.87
CA CYS A 29 -30.70 38.36 -43.30
C CYS A 29 -30.34 39.83 -43.62
N PRO A 30 -29.78 40.13 -44.81
CA PRO A 30 -29.62 41.51 -45.25
C PRO A 30 -30.96 42.15 -45.62
N THR A 31 -31.82 41.43 -46.34
CA THR A 31 -33.12 41.94 -46.82
C THR A 31 -34.23 40.89 -46.73
N GLY A 32 -35.47 41.30 -46.97
CA GLY A 32 -36.61 40.42 -47.21
C GLY A 32 -37.82 40.68 -46.31
N GLY A 33 -37.85 41.80 -45.58
CA GLY A 33 -38.98 42.21 -44.72
C GLY A 33 -39.29 41.24 -43.57
N GLY A 34 -38.46 40.21 -43.37
CA GLY A 34 -38.58 39.26 -42.27
C GLY A 34 -38.07 39.86 -40.96
N THR A 35 -38.64 39.43 -39.85
CA THR A 35 -38.12 39.79 -38.52
C THR A 35 -36.64 39.40 -38.41
N GLY A 36 -35.77 40.36 -38.11
CA GLY A 36 -34.33 40.14 -37.98
C GLY A 36 -33.53 40.39 -39.26
N CYS A 37 -34.15 40.89 -40.34
CA CYS A 37 -33.40 41.40 -41.49
C CYS A 37 -32.91 42.84 -41.24
N LEU A 38 -31.79 43.22 -41.88
CA LEU A 38 -31.18 44.54 -41.69
C LEU A 38 -32.04 45.70 -42.23
N ASP A 39 -32.79 45.46 -43.30
CA ASP A 39 -33.80 46.39 -43.83
C ASP A 39 -34.96 46.63 -42.85
N SER A 40 -35.27 45.69 -41.95
CA SER A 40 -36.42 45.82 -41.03
C SER A 40 -36.26 46.89 -39.94
N TYR A 41 -35.06 47.44 -39.73
CA TYR A 41 -34.83 48.50 -38.76
C TYR A 41 -35.43 49.83 -39.22
N ASN A 42 -36.06 50.58 -38.31
CA ASN A 42 -36.62 51.88 -38.66
C ASN A 42 -35.52 52.93 -38.81
N GLY A 43 -35.36 53.49 -40.01
CA GLY A 43 -34.40 54.53 -40.33
C GLY A 43 -34.47 55.75 -39.42
N SER A 44 -35.62 56.07 -38.81
CA SER A 44 -35.72 57.20 -37.88
C SER A 44 -34.95 57.01 -36.58
N THR A 45 -34.66 55.77 -36.16
CA THR A 45 -33.92 55.47 -34.93
C THR A 45 -32.42 55.28 -35.15
N LEU A 46 -32.00 55.23 -36.41
CA LEU A 46 -30.62 55.00 -36.80
C LEU A 46 -29.88 56.33 -37.00
N SER A 47 -28.62 56.37 -36.63
CA SER A 47 -27.72 57.53 -36.79
C SER A 47 -26.60 57.18 -37.75
N ASP A 48 -25.99 58.21 -38.34
CA ASP A 48 -24.80 58.04 -39.17
C ASP A 48 -23.71 57.28 -38.40
N LEU A 49 -22.98 56.41 -39.12
CA LEU A 49 -21.94 55.53 -38.59
C LEU A 49 -22.40 54.41 -37.63
N ASP A 50 -23.71 54.18 -37.48
CA ASP A 50 -24.21 52.98 -36.79
C ASP A 50 -23.65 51.70 -37.44
N VAL A 51 -23.46 50.65 -36.65
CA VAL A 51 -22.84 49.39 -37.13
C VAL A 51 -23.79 48.22 -36.95
N ALA A 52 -23.98 47.44 -38.01
CA ALA A 52 -24.74 46.20 -37.94
C ALA A 52 -23.87 44.98 -38.24
N LEU A 53 -24.14 43.89 -37.53
CA LEU A 53 -23.48 42.59 -37.69
C LEU A 53 -24.52 41.57 -38.16
N ILE A 54 -24.30 41.01 -39.35
CA ILE A 54 -25.16 39.98 -39.94
C ILE A 54 -24.37 38.69 -40.08
N ILE A 55 -24.83 37.61 -39.45
CA ILE A 55 -24.25 36.27 -39.62
C ILE A 55 -25.21 35.44 -40.45
N THR A 56 -24.85 35.15 -41.71
CA THR A 56 -25.68 34.31 -42.59
C THR A 56 -24.82 33.55 -43.60
N GLY A 57 -25.15 32.29 -43.84
CA GLY A 57 -24.39 31.41 -44.75
C GLY A 57 -22.93 31.21 -44.35
N GLY A 58 -22.61 31.22 -43.06
CA GLY A 58 -21.22 31.10 -42.55
C GLY A 58 -20.37 32.35 -42.72
N LEU A 59 -20.97 33.48 -43.09
CA LEU A 59 -20.28 34.77 -43.25
C LEU A 59 -20.76 35.76 -42.19
N LEU A 60 -19.81 36.42 -41.52
CA LEU A 60 -20.03 37.63 -40.74
C LEU A 60 -19.86 38.82 -41.67
N ARG A 61 -20.95 39.54 -41.93
CA ARG A 61 -20.97 40.81 -42.65
C ARG A 61 -21.09 41.96 -41.65
N VAL A 62 -20.24 42.96 -41.81
CA VAL A 62 -20.25 44.18 -41.02
C VAL A 62 -20.71 45.31 -41.91
N TYR A 63 -21.81 45.96 -41.54
CA TYR A 63 -22.34 47.12 -42.22
C TYR A 63 -22.10 48.37 -41.39
N GLN A 64 -21.89 49.50 -42.06
CA GLN A 64 -21.93 50.82 -41.45
C GLN A 64 -23.04 51.62 -42.11
N LEU A 65 -23.88 52.29 -41.32
CA LEU A 65 -24.89 53.18 -41.85
C LEU A 65 -24.24 54.47 -42.34
N ASP A 66 -24.56 54.84 -43.57
CA ASP A 66 -24.29 56.16 -44.16
C ASP A 66 -25.62 56.91 -44.24
N ALA A 67 -25.77 57.97 -43.46
CA ALA A 67 -27.06 58.62 -43.27
C ALA A 67 -27.49 59.55 -44.44
N ASP A 68 -26.55 59.94 -45.28
CA ASP A 68 -26.71 60.91 -46.38
C ASP A 68 -26.31 60.35 -47.76
N SER A 69 -26.18 59.02 -47.87
CA SER A 69 -25.80 58.32 -49.09
C SER A 69 -26.75 58.55 -50.26
N GLY A 70 -28.06 58.44 -50.02
CA GLY A 70 -29.12 58.48 -51.04
C GLY A 70 -29.03 57.37 -52.10
N LEU A 71 -28.17 56.36 -51.90
CA LEU A 71 -27.95 55.28 -52.84
C LEU A 71 -29.13 54.30 -52.86
N SER A 72 -29.43 53.73 -54.03
CA SER A 72 -30.43 52.67 -54.16
C SER A 72 -29.94 51.34 -53.58
N GLU A 73 -30.89 50.56 -53.05
CA GLU A 73 -30.66 49.22 -52.49
C GLU A 73 -30.01 48.27 -53.51
N SER A 74 -29.07 47.46 -53.04
CA SER A 74 -28.37 46.44 -53.80
C SER A 74 -27.81 45.39 -52.86
N SER A 75 -28.64 44.40 -52.51
CA SER A 75 -28.23 43.30 -51.64
C SER A 75 -27.17 42.40 -52.30
N PRO A 76 -26.08 42.03 -51.59
CA PRO A 76 -25.85 42.23 -50.16
C PRO A 76 -25.08 43.52 -49.80
N ASP A 77 -24.62 44.31 -50.76
CA ASP A 77 -23.64 45.38 -50.51
C ASP A 77 -24.25 46.67 -49.92
N ARG A 78 -25.52 46.95 -50.26
CA ARG A 78 -26.26 48.14 -49.82
C ARG A 78 -27.68 47.78 -49.41
N ILE A 79 -28.05 48.05 -48.18
CA ILE A 79 -29.38 47.76 -47.64
C ILE A 79 -30.06 49.05 -47.20
N VAL A 80 -31.26 49.31 -47.71
CA VAL A 80 -32.06 50.48 -47.34
C VAL A 80 -33.04 50.07 -46.24
N PRO A 81 -33.20 50.86 -45.14
CA PRO A 81 -34.25 50.62 -44.16
C PRO A 81 -35.66 50.66 -44.79
N ASP A 82 -36.50 49.65 -44.53
CA ASP A 82 -37.87 49.56 -45.04
C ASP A 82 -38.77 50.69 -44.50
N ALA A 83 -38.56 51.06 -43.23
CA ALA A 83 -39.34 52.07 -42.55
C ALA A 83 -38.54 53.35 -42.37
N SER A 84 -39.10 54.47 -42.81
CA SER A 84 -38.51 55.82 -42.71
C SER A 84 -37.03 55.92 -43.17
N PRO A 85 -36.67 55.42 -44.37
CA PRO A 85 -35.27 55.38 -44.80
C PRO A 85 -34.62 56.76 -44.92
N GLY A 86 -35.35 57.78 -45.39
CA GLY A 86 -34.72 59.02 -45.84
C GLY A 86 -33.63 58.70 -46.89
N ASP A 87 -32.44 59.26 -46.71
CA ASP A 87 -31.25 59.00 -47.54
C ASP A 87 -30.32 57.92 -46.94
N LYS A 88 -30.76 57.23 -45.87
CA LYS A 88 -29.91 56.31 -45.10
C LYS A 88 -29.73 54.98 -45.81
N VAL A 89 -28.49 54.50 -45.86
CA VAL A 89 -28.13 53.21 -46.46
C VAL A 89 -27.11 52.49 -45.59
N TRP A 90 -27.34 51.21 -45.30
CA TRP A 90 -26.32 50.34 -44.72
C TRP A 90 -25.34 49.92 -45.80
N ILE A 91 -24.07 50.28 -45.65
CA ILE A 91 -23.00 49.95 -46.58
C ILE A 91 -22.17 48.80 -46.00
N LEU A 92 -21.98 47.73 -46.77
CA LEU A 92 -21.12 46.62 -46.39
C LEU A 92 -19.66 47.06 -46.35
N ILE A 93 -19.06 47.10 -45.16
CA ILE A 93 -17.66 47.51 -44.98
C ILE A 93 -16.69 46.34 -44.83
N ASN A 94 -17.17 45.17 -44.37
CA ASN A 94 -16.33 43.98 -44.27
C ASN A 94 -17.15 42.68 -44.35
N THR A 95 -16.56 41.64 -44.93
CA THR A 95 -17.10 40.27 -44.91
C THR A 95 -16.00 39.31 -44.48
N THR A 96 -16.23 38.57 -43.41
CA THR A 96 -15.31 37.55 -42.90
C THR A 96 -16.02 36.20 -42.82
N VAL A 97 -15.32 35.11 -43.15
CA VAL A 97 -15.83 33.75 -42.93
C VAL A 97 -15.84 33.47 -41.43
N VAL A 98 -17.00 33.08 -40.89
CA VAL A 98 -17.09 32.52 -39.54
C VAL A 98 -16.78 31.04 -39.68
N ASP A 99 -15.50 30.69 -39.53
CA ASP A 99 -15.13 29.30 -39.36
C ASP A 99 -15.70 28.83 -38.02
N THR A 100 -16.51 27.77 -38.06
CA THR A 100 -17.02 27.19 -36.82
C THR A 100 -15.82 26.63 -36.07
N HIS A 101 -15.52 27.14 -34.87
CA HIS A 101 -14.42 26.60 -34.05
C HIS A 101 -14.50 25.07 -33.86
N ALA A 102 -15.68 24.46 -34.02
CA ALA A 102 -15.84 23.01 -34.01
C ALA A 102 -15.26 22.29 -35.25
N SER A 103 -15.19 22.91 -36.43
CA SER A 103 -14.68 22.28 -37.67
C SER A 103 -13.16 22.18 -37.72
N SER A 104 -12.44 23.03 -36.99
CA SER A 104 -10.98 22.95 -36.89
C SER A 104 -10.50 21.80 -35.99
N HIS A 105 -11.39 21.13 -35.26
CA HIS A 105 -11.09 19.94 -34.46
C HIS A 105 -11.31 18.65 -35.24
N THR A 106 -10.92 18.62 -36.52
CA THR A 106 -11.13 17.46 -37.41
C THR A 106 -10.00 16.43 -37.34
N ASP A 107 -8.83 16.80 -36.80
CA ASP A 107 -7.64 15.94 -36.73
C ASP A 107 -7.21 15.61 -35.29
N GLY A 108 -7.97 16.05 -34.30
CA GLY A 108 -7.68 15.79 -32.88
C GLY A 108 -6.42 16.49 -32.37
N THR A 109 -5.97 17.60 -32.99
CA THR A 109 -4.83 18.37 -32.47
C THR A 109 -5.15 19.21 -31.21
N ASP A 110 -6.37 19.14 -30.68
CA ASP A 110 -6.78 19.57 -29.32
C ASP A 110 -7.13 18.35 -28.42
N ASP A 111 -6.91 17.12 -28.89
CA ASP A 111 -7.13 15.93 -28.07
C ASP A 111 -5.94 15.68 -27.12
N VAL A 112 -6.18 14.81 -26.12
CA VAL A 112 -5.25 14.23 -25.12
C VAL A 112 -3.97 13.66 -25.77
N GLN A 113 -3.12 14.56 -26.28
CA GLN A 113 -1.99 14.22 -27.14
C GLN A 113 -0.83 13.59 -26.38
N ASP A 114 -0.77 13.78 -25.06
CA ASP A 114 0.33 13.25 -24.26
C ASP A 114 0.11 11.79 -23.81
N ALA A 115 -1.03 11.17 -24.10
CA ALA A 115 -1.33 9.83 -23.58
C ALA A 115 -1.00 8.65 -24.52
N THR A 116 -0.86 8.85 -25.83
CA THR A 116 -0.57 7.73 -26.75
C THR A 116 0.43 8.08 -27.85
N ASN A 117 1.57 7.40 -27.87
CA ASN A 117 2.72 7.72 -28.73
C ASN A 117 2.52 7.39 -30.23
N ALA A 118 1.31 7.07 -30.72
CA ALA A 118 1.16 6.60 -32.11
C ALA A 118 -0.22 6.71 -32.81
N GLN A 119 -1.31 7.11 -32.14
CA GLN A 119 -2.63 7.19 -32.79
C GLN A 119 -3.23 8.58 -32.65
N LYS A 120 -3.40 9.26 -33.80
CA LYS A 120 -4.10 10.56 -33.89
C LYS A 120 -5.61 10.31 -34.02
N GLY A 121 -6.42 11.07 -33.27
CA GLY A 121 -7.88 11.10 -33.36
C GLY A 121 -8.59 10.89 -32.02
N LEU A 122 -9.92 11.06 -32.04
CA LEU A 122 -10.81 10.85 -30.88
C LEU A 122 -10.58 9.47 -30.27
N ALA A 123 -10.41 9.42 -28.94
CA ALA A 123 -10.32 8.16 -28.22
C ALA A 123 -11.58 7.31 -28.49
N THR A 124 -11.39 6.20 -29.19
CA THR A 124 -12.44 5.21 -29.42
C THR A 124 -12.86 4.59 -28.09
N ALA A 125 -14.11 4.11 -28.00
CA ALA A 125 -14.58 3.37 -26.83
C ALA A 125 -13.64 2.20 -26.46
N ALA A 126 -13.07 1.53 -27.46
CA ALA A 126 -12.10 0.45 -27.25
C ALA A 126 -10.79 0.95 -26.62
N GLN A 127 -10.27 2.11 -27.03
CA GLN A 127 -9.09 2.72 -26.41
C GLN A 127 -9.37 3.15 -24.96
N ILE A 128 -10.56 3.70 -24.68
CA ILE A 128 -10.98 4.04 -23.32
C ILE A 128 -11.07 2.78 -22.45
N THR A 129 -11.72 1.73 -22.94
CA THR A 129 -11.78 0.43 -22.23
C THR A 129 -10.39 -0.15 -21.99
N ASN A 130 -9.45 -0.01 -22.94
CA ASN A 130 -8.07 -0.45 -22.74
C ASN A 130 -7.36 0.37 -21.65
N LEU A 131 -7.57 1.69 -21.59
CA LEU A 131 -7.03 2.55 -20.53
C LEU A 131 -7.60 2.19 -19.15
N GLU A 132 -8.91 2.01 -19.06
CA GLU A 132 -9.59 1.58 -17.84
C GLU A 132 -9.11 0.18 -17.40
N SER A 133 -8.97 -0.75 -18.34
CA SER A 133 -8.48 -2.10 -18.08
C SER A 133 -7.03 -2.10 -17.63
N ASN A 134 -6.17 -1.25 -18.20
CA ASN A 134 -4.77 -1.12 -17.77
C ASN A 134 -4.68 -0.54 -16.35
N THR A 135 -5.53 0.44 -16.03
CA THR A 135 -5.63 1.03 -14.69
C THR A 135 -6.06 -0.03 -13.67
N ALA A 136 -7.11 -0.79 -13.96
CA ALA A 136 -7.59 -1.88 -13.10
C ALA A 136 -6.56 -3.02 -12.97
N ALA A 137 -5.90 -3.42 -14.06
CA ALA A 137 -4.86 -4.45 -14.05
C ALA A 137 -3.64 -4.03 -13.22
N SER A 138 -3.28 -2.74 -13.21
CA SER A 138 -2.18 -2.27 -12.38
C SER A 138 -2.46 -2.31 -10.88
N HIS A 139 -3.71 -2.47 -10.46
CA HIS A 139 -4.11 -2.53 -9.05
C HIS A 139 -4.46 -3.94 -8.57
N ALA A 140 -4.62 -4.92 -9.47
CA ALA A 140 -4.97 -6.30 -9.16
C ALA A 140 -3.79 -7.28 -9.25
N ARG A 141 -2.62 -6.84 -9.73
CA ARG A 141 -1.48 -7.72 -9.97
C ARG A 141 -0.70 -7.99 -8.68
N SER A 142 -0.47 -9.28 -8.43
CA SER A 142 0.71 -9.72 -7.68
C SER A 142 1.94 -9.13 -8.35
N HIS A 143 2.69 -8.29 -7.63
CA HIS A 143 3.98 -7.81 -8.08
C HIS A 143 5.02 -8.88 -7.69
N ALA A 144 5.46 -9.66 -8.67
CA ALA A 144 6.66 -10.47 -8.48
C ALA A 144 7.85 -9.52 -8.38
N VAL A 145 8.65 -9.64 -7.31
CA VAL A 145 9.94 -8.96 -7.22
C VAL A 145 10.91 -9.76 -8.09
N THR A 146 11.08 -9.31 -9.32
CA THR A 146 11.90 -9.99 -10.34
C THR A 146 13.29 -9.40 -10.48
N ASP A 147 13.47 -8.14 -10.07
CA ASP A 147 14.75 -7.43 -10.11
C ASP A 147 14.91 -6.50 -8.89
N THR A 148 16.14 -6.02 -8.63
CA THR A 148 16.41 -5.05 -7.56
C THR A 148 15.77 -3.68 -7.80
N SER A 149 15.43 -3.36 -9.04
CA SER A 149 14.66 -2.16 -9.40
C SER A 149 13.19 -2.21 -9.00
N ASP A 150 12.63 -3.41 -8.74
CA ASP A 150 11.25 -3.58 -8.28
C ASP A 150 11.09 -3.18 -6.79
N HIS A 151 12.20 -3.10 -6.03
CA HIS A 151 12.18 -2.71 -4.62
C HIS A 151 13.51 -2.11 -4.15
N THR A 152 13.49 -0.88 -3.65
CA THR A 152 14.67 -0.26 -2.98
C THR A 152 14.70 -0.65 -1.50
N ALA A 153 15.14 -1.88 -1.19
CA ALA A 153 15.31 -2.33 0.18
C ALA A 153 16.66 -1.90 0.77
N GLY A 154 16.72 -1.70 2.09
CA GLY A 154 18.02 -1.62 2.77
C GLY A 154 18.77 -2.96 2.78
N ASN A 155 20.06 -2.93 3.11
CA ASN A 155 20.84 -4.16 3.30
C ASN A 155 20.29 -4.98 4.48
N TRP A 156 20.17 -6.30 4.29
CA TRP A 156 19.83 -7.26 5.33
C TRP A 156 18.51 -6.92 6.05
N LYS A 157 17.41 -6.92 5.29
CA LYS A 157 16.07 -6.59 5.77
C LYS A 157 15.13 -7.80 5.66
N THR A 158 14.18 -7.85 6.58
CA THR A 158 12.96 -8.66 6.48
C THR A 158 11.78 -7.74 6.24
N PHE A 159 10.77 -8.23 5.55
CA PHE A 159 9.53 -7.52 5.31
C PHE A 159 8.43 -8.12 6.18
N PHE A 160 7.64 -7.25 6.79
CA PHE A 160 6.41 -7.63 7.46
C PHE A 160 5.32 -6.63 7.15
N THR A 161 4.07 -7.02 7.33
CA THR A 161 2.93 -6.12 7.20
C THR A 161 2.55 -5.65 8.61
N ASN A 162 2.44 -4.34 8.81
CA ASN A 162 2.02 -3.80 10.11
C ASN A 162 0.49 -3.93 10.31
N GLY A 163 -0.01 -3.50 11.48
CA GLY A 163 -1.44 -3.58 11.82
C GLY A 163 -2.38 -2.82 10.87
N SER A 164 -1.85 -1.96 9.99
CA SER A 164 -2.60 -1.22 8.98
C SER A 164 -2.51 -1.81 7.57
N GLY A 165 -1.90 -2.99 7.41
CA GLY A 165 -1.75 -3.60 6.08
C GLY A 165 -0.57 -3.04 5.26
N VAL A 166 0.28 -2.19 5.84
CA VAL A 166 1.39 -1.54 5.13
C VAL A 166 2.67 -2.38 5.23
N PRO A 167 3.29 -2.76 4.09
CA PRO A 167 4.62 -3.38 4.10
C PRO A 167 5.65 -2.49 4.79
N THR A 168 6.38 -3.06 5.74
CA THR A 168 7.38 -2.37 6.57
C THR A 168 8.67 -3.19 6.59
N GLU A 169 9.80 -2.51 6.55
CA GLU A 169 11.12 -3.12 6.66
C GLU A 169 11.60 -3.23 8.11
N LEU A 170 12.22 -4.36 8.44
CA LEU A 170 12.92 -4.59 9.70
C LEU A 170 14.34 -5.09 9.42
N ALA A 171 15.35 -4.46 10.04
CA ALA A 171 16.73 -4.95 9.98
C ALA A 171 16.85 -6.39 10.50
N LEU A 172 17.70 -7.21 9.89
CA LEU A 172 18.12 -8.46 10.53
C LEU A 172 18.70 -8.15 11.90
N GLY A 173 18.32 -8.96 12.89
CA GLY A 173 18.76 -8.80 14.27
C GLY A 173 20.26 -9.03 14.43
N ALA A 174 20.76 -8.77 15.63
CA ALA A 174 22.10 -9.22 16.03
C ALA A 174 22.21 -10.76 15.94
N ALA A 175 23.44 -11.28 15.92
CA ALA A 175 23.70 -12.72 15.92
C ALA A 175 22.96 -13.42 17.08
N ASN A 176 22.55 -14.67 16.83
CA ASN A 176 21.87 -15.55 17.80
C ASN A 176 20.51 -15.05 18.31
N LYS A 177 19.87 -14.15 17.56
CA LYS A 177 18.47 -13.77 17.81
C LYS A 177 17.52 -14.51 16.89
N VAL A 178 16.34 -14.82 17.40
CA VAL A 178 15.24 -15.45 16.67
C VAL A 178 14.16 -14.41 16.36
N TYR A 179 13.51 -14.59 15.21
CA TYR A 179 12.39 -13.74 14.81
C TYR A 179 11.12 -14.22 15.49
N THR A 180 10.53 -13.41 16.35
CA THR A 180 9.36 -13.77 17.14
C THR A 180 8.17 -12.89 16.78
N SER A 181 6.97 -13.47 16.82
CA SER A 181 5.73 -12.71 16.64
C SER A 181 5.40 -11.92 17.90
N GLY A 182 5.09 -10.63 17.78
CA GLY A 182 4.52 -9.82 18.87
C GLY A 182 3.01 -10.02 19.08
N GLY A 183 2.41 -11.02 18.42
CA GLY A 183 0.96 -11.19 18.35
C GLY A 183 0.30 -10.23 17.35
N THR A 184 -1.02 -10.04 17.47
CA THR A 184 -1.82 -9.22 16.53
C THR A 184 -1.72 -7.71 16.77
N THR A 185 -1.16 -7.29 17.91
CA THR A 185 -1.14 -5.89 18.34
C THR A 185 0.25 -5.27 18.41
N ALA A 186 1.30 -6.03 18.12
CA ALA A 186 2.68 -5.55 18.15
C ALA A 186 3.46 -6.06 16.93
N PRO A 187 4.45 -5.28 16.43
CA PRO A 187 5.31 -5.75 15.36
C PRO A 187 6.12 -6.96 15.82
N PRO A 188 6.49 -7.85 14.90
CA PRO A 188 7.45 -8.90 15.18
C PRO A 188 8.84 -8.31 15.48
N ALA A 189 9.63 -8.99 16.30
CA ALA A 189 10.91 -8.49 16.79
C ALA A 189 11.98 -9.57 16.80
N TRP A 190 13.24 -9.15 16.93
CA TRP A 190 14.37 -10.05 17.13
C TRP A 190 14.67 -10.18 18.62
N GLU A 191 14.43 -11.37 19.15
CA GLU A 191 14.59 -11.67 20.57
C GLU A 191 15.69 -12.70 20.79
N ILE A 192 16.26 -12.70 22.00
CA ILE A 192 17.10 -13.82 22.41
C ILE A 192 16.15 -15.02 22.59
N PRO A 193 16.42 -16.18 21.97
CA PRO A 193 15.58 -17.35 22.20
C PRO A 193 15.53 -17.62 23.70
N SER A 194 14.32 -17.59 24.28
CA SER A 194 14.16 -17.97 25.68
C SER A 194 14.46 -19.47 25.79
N ALA A 195 15.27 -19.85 26.77
CA ALA A 195 15.55 -21.26 27.06
C ALA A 195 14.28 -22.04 27.48
N ALA A 196 13.15 -21.35 27.70
CA ALA A 196 11.91 -21.89 28.25
C ALA A 196 11.09 -22.79 27.30
N GLY A 197 11.62 -23.18 26.13
CA GLY A 197 10.91 -24.01 25.16
C GLY A 197 11.69 -25.23 24.65
N ILE A 198 12.96 -25.38 25.03
CA ILE A 198 13.64 -26.67 24.91
C ILE A 198 13.20 -27.38 26.19
N HIS A 199 12.43 -28.47 26.08
CA HIS A 199 12.38 -29.45 27.16
C HIS A 199 13.83 -29.68 27.53
N ASN A 200 14.27 -29.21 28.70
CA ASN A 200 15.68 -29.27 29.05
C ASN A 200 15.98 -30.75 29.28
N TRP A 201 16.23 -31.44 28.17
CA TRP A 201 16.50 -32.84 28.07
C TRP A 201 17.98 -32.92 28.31
N SER A 202 18.30 -33.07 29.59
CA SER A 202 19.67 -33.15 30.04
C SER A 202 20.01 -34.63 30.19
N ILE A 203 21.06 -35.05 29.49
CA ILE A 203 21.58 -36.42 29.63
C ILE A 203 22.46 -36.41 30.87
N VAL A 204 22.11 -37.24 31.86
CA VAL A 204 22.92 -37.38 33.06
C VAL A 204 24.17 -38.17 32.71
N ASN A 205 25.33 -37.64 33.10
CA ASN A 205 26.59 -38.32 32.87
C ASN A 205 26.86 -39.37 33.96
N PRO A 206 27.01 -40.67 33.61
CA PRO A 206 27.30 -41.70 34.61
C PRO A 206 28.72 -41.62 35.19
N ASP A 207 29.64 -40.89 34.54
CA ASP A 207 31.04 -40.79 34.98
C ASP A 207 31.24 -39.82 36.17
N SER A 208 30.22 -39.04 36.55
CA SER A 208 30.24 -38.23 37.77
C SER A 208 30.41 -39.13 38.99
N ALA A 209 31.42 -38.82 39.82
CA ALA A 209 31.80 -39.66 40.96
C ALA A 209 30.75 -39.69 42.09
N ASP A 210 29.89 -38.68 42.10
CA ASP A 210 28.72 -38.52 42.96
C ASP A 210 27.69 -37.64 42.23
N GLN A 211 26.51 -38.18 41.98
CA GLN A 211 25.42 -37.49 41.31
C GLN A 211 24.78 -36.38 42.17
N GLY A 212 24.96 -36.42 43.50
CA GLY A 212 24.41 -35.43 44.44
C GLY A 212 25.32 -34.22 44.71
N VAL A 213 26.40 -34.05 43.94
CA VAL A 213 27.35 -32.94 44.09
C VAL A 213 27.59 -32.28 42.73
N ASP A 214 27.82 -30.96 42.75
CA ASP A 214 28.24 -30.20 41.57
C ASP A 214 29.66 -30.58 41.18
N ASP A 215 29.85 -31.11 39.97
CA ASP A 215 31.15 -31.62 39.51
C ASP A 215 31.57 -31.18 38.10
N ASN A 216 30.80 -30.30 37.43
CA ASN A 216 30.99 -29.85 36.05
C ASN A 216 30.97 -30.97 35.01
N LEU A 217 30.49 -32.17 35.36
CA LEU A 217 30.38 -33.29 34.44
C LEU A 217 28.93 -33.62 34.09
N ASP A 218 27.99 -32.68 34.28
CA ASP A 218 26.55 -32.91 34.09
C ASP A 218 25.99 -33.95 35.09
N SER A 219 26.38 -33.83 36.37
CA SER A 219 25.78 -34.58 37.47
C SER A 219 24.30 -34.21 37.63
N VAL A 220 23.52 -35.05 38.33
CA VAL A 220 22.12 -34.71 38.65
C VAL A 220 22.03 -33.35 39.36
N LYS A 221 22.91 -33.07 40.32
CA LYS A 221 22.93 -31.80 41.05
C LYS A 221 23.13 -30.59 40.13
N ASP A 222 24.07 -30.69 39.18
CA ASP A 222 24.37 -29.63 38.20
C ASP A 222 23.16 -29.36 37.31
N LEU A 223 22.57 -30.43 36.77
CA LEU A 223 21.46 -30.34 35.85
C LEU A 223 20.18 -29.85 36.55
N VAL A 224 19.92 -30.25 37.80
CA VAL A 224 18.78 -29.75 38.59
C VAL A 224 18.92 -28.24 38.83
N ASP A 225 20.11 -27.75 39.19
CA ASP A 225 20.37 -26.32 39.38
C ASP A 225 20.23 -25.52 38.07
N GLU A 226 20.73 -26.08 36.96
CA GLU A 226 20.63 -25.46 35.63
C GLU A 226 19.17 -25.37 35.15
N ILE A 227 18.39 -26.43 35.34
CA ILE A 227 16.96 -26.45 35.00
C ILE A 227 16.19 -25.42 35.87
N GLY A 228 16.52 -25.35 37.15
CA GLY A 228 15.92 -24.43 38.10
C GLY A 228 14.40 -24.58 38.20
N ALA A 229 13.66 -23.48 38.03
CA ALA A 229 12.20 -23.46 38.11
C ALA A 229 11.49 -23.91 36.81
N ASN A 230 12.23 -24.23 35.75
CA ASN A 230 11.64 -24.59 34.46
C ASN A 230 11.28 -26.08 34.41
N PRO A 231 10.27 -26.50 33.63
CA PRO A 231 10.05 -27.93 33.38
C PRO A 231 11.27 -28.58 32.70
N GLY A 232 11.71 -29.74 33.20
CA GLY A 232 12.90 -30.44 32.69
C GLY A 232 12.75 -31.95 32.64
N ILE A 233 13.65 -32.61 31.88
CA ILE A 233 13.76 -34.06 31.82
C ILE A 233 15.23 -34.43 32.06
N LEU A 234 15.48 -35.23 33.09
CA LEU A 234 16.76 -35.90 33.28
C LEU A 234 16.71 -37.28 32.64
N TYR A 235 17.62 -37.54 31.71
CA TYR A 235 17.71 -38.80 30.98
C TYR A 235 18.92 -39.61 31.45
N PHE A 236 18.65 -40.75 32.08
CA PHE A 236 19.63 -41.72 32.55
C PHE A 236 19.77 -42.81 31.49
N GLY A 237 20.71 -42.61 30.57
CA GLY A 237 20.95 -43.53 29.45
C GLY A 237 21.81 -44.73 29.84
N HIS A 238 21.57 -45.87 29.18
CA HIS A 238 22.52 -46.98 29.22
C HIS A 238 23.59 -46.76 28.14
N THR A 239 24.78 -46.34 28.56
CA THR A 239 25.86 -45.91 27.66
C THR A 239 27.07 -46.86 27.67
N SER A 240 27.14 -47.78 28.62
CA SER A 240 28.25 -48.73 28.74
C SER A 240 28.03 -49.97 27.86
N GLY A 241 29.14 -50.58 27.40
CA GLY A 241 29.11 -51.93 26.81
C GLY A 241 28.92 -53.05 27.85
N ASP A 242 28.77 -52.69 29.11
CA ASP A 242 28.55 -53.58 30.24
C ASP A 242 27.06 -53.96 30.36
N ALA A 243 26.75 -54.87 31.28
CA ALA A 243 25.36 -55.26 31.53
C ALA A 243 24.51 -54.12 32.11
N GLN A 244 25.15 -53.14 32.76
CA GLN A 244 24.50 -51.99 33.39
C GLN A 244 25.37 -50.73 33.32
N THR A 245 24.73 -49.56 33.38
CA THR A 245 25.34 -48.24 33.57
C THR A 245 24.90 -47.71 34.93
N THR A 246 25.87 -47.45 35.81
CA THR A 246 25.62 -47.07 37.20
C THR A 246 25.68 -45.55 37.37
N TYR A 247 24.67 -45.01 38.05
CA TYR A 247 24.58 -43.61 38.47
C TYR A 247 24.67 -43.55 39.99
N LEU A 248 25.82 -43.13 40.50
CA LEU A 248 26.18 -43.27 41.92
C LEU A 248 25.83 -42.01 42.73
N PHE A 249 25.01 -42.16 43.77
CA PHE A 249 24.68 -41.09 44.71
C PHE A 249 25.35 -41.35 46.05
N LYS A 250 26.31 -40.50 46.43
CA LYS A 250 26.96 -40.50 47.76
C LYS A 250 26.52 -39.31 48.61
N THR A 251 25.89 -38.32 47.99
CA THR A 251 25.30 -37.15 48.65
C THR A 251 23.79 -37.11 48.42
N THR A 252 23.05 -36.70 49.45
CA THR A 252 21.60 -36.54 49.38
C THR A 252 21.19 -35.54 48.33
N GLU A 253 20.22 -35.91 47.49
CA GLU A 253 19.75 -35.09 46.36
C GLU A 253 18.21 -35.04 46.29
N GLN A 254 17.68 -33.92 45.83
CA GLN A 254 16.25 -33.71 45.65
C GLN A 254 15.92 -33.27 44.23
N ILE A 255 15.22 -34.12 43.49
CA ILE A 255 14.70 -33.81 42.16
C ILE A 255 13.30 -33.18 42.32
N PRO A 256 13.12 -31.88 42.02
CA PRO A 256 11.87 -31.15 42.24
C PRO A 256 10.73 -31.60 41.31
N GLU A 257 9.49 -31.21 41.64
CA GLU A 257 8.27 -31.67 40.95
C GLU A 257 8.18 -31.28 39.47
N ASN A 258 8.88 -30.21 39.07
CA ASN A 258 8.96 -29.74 37.68
C ASN A 258 9.91 -30.57 36.81
N ILE A 259 10.67 -31.52 37.39
CA ILE A 259 11.65 -32.33 36.66
C ILE A 259 11.21 -33.78 36.63
N SER A 260 11.03 -34.32 35.43
CA SER A 260 10.78 -35.76 35.25
C SER A 260 12.09 -36.51 35.02
N ILE A 261 12.18 -37.75 35.48
CA ILE A 261 13.32 -38.62 35.18
C ILE A 261 12.89 -39.72 34.21
N VAL A 262 13.74 -39.99 33.23
CA VAL A 262 13.62 -41.09 32.28
C VAL A 262 14.82 -41.99 32.45
N VAL A 263 14.61 -43.27 32.73
CA VAL A 263 15.68 -44.24 32.99
C VAL A 263 15.63 -45.34 31.94
N ASP A 264 16.69 -45.53 31.16
CA ASP A 264 16.79 -46.57 30.13
C ASP A 264 16.98 -47.98 30.70
N ASN A 265 16.70 -48.99 29.87
CA ASN A 265 16.99 -50.39 30.23
C ASN A 265 18.50 -50.59 30.35
N GLY A 266 18.94 -51.00 31.54
CA GLY A 266 20.35 -51.14 31.87
C GLY A 266 20.93 -49.97 32.66
N ALA A 267 20.23 -48.83 32.78
CA ALA A 267 20.62 -47.78 33.70
C ALA A 267 20.14 -48.09 35.13
N VAL A 268 21.03 -47.94 36.11
CA VAL A 268 20.76 -48.23 37.52
C VAL A 268 21.20 -47.06 38.38
N LEU A 269 20.29 -46.55 39.21
CA LEU A 269 20.56 -45.52 40.21
C LEU A 269 20.96 -46.23 41.51
N VAL A 270 22.17 -45.98 41.97
CA VAL A 270 22.76 -46.63 43.14
C VAL A 270 22.96 -45.60 44.25
N ILE A 271 22.36 -45.87 45.40
CA ILE A 271 22.62 -45.09 46.62
C ILE A 271 23.79 -45.77 47.35
N ASP A 272 24.85 -45.01 47.62
CA ASP A 272 26.08 -45.49 48.24
C ASP A 272 26.32 -44.80 49.59
N ASP A 273 25.91 -45.48 50.66
CA ASP A 273 26.08 -45.07 52.05
C ASP A 273 27.43 -45.51 52.65
N SER A 274 28.38 -46.01 51.85
CA SER A 274 29.63 -46.61 52.35
C SER A 274 30.51 -45.67 53.19
N THR A 275 30.24 -44.36 53.15
CA THR A 275 30.89 -43.33 53.96
C THR A 275 30.28 -43.17 55.36
N GLY A 276 29.21 -43.90 55.69
CA GLY A 276 28.57 -43.93 57.01
C GLY A 276 27.57 -42.79 57.26
N GLY A 277 27.23 -42.01 56.23
CA GLY A 277 26.15 -41.01 56.26
C GLY A 277 24.84 -41.57 55.70
N GLN A 278 23.71 -41.03 56.13
CA GLN A 278 22.42 -41.33 55.49
C GLN A 278 22.35 -40.57 54.16
N VAL A 279 22.35 -41.30 53.04
CA VAL A 279 22.18 -40.74 51.70
C VAL A 279 20.74 -40.99 51.24
N GLU A 280 20.07 -39.96 50.73
CA GLU A 280 18.70 -40.07 50.25
C GLU A 280 18.57 -39.42 48.87
N LEU A 281 18.00 -40.16 47.90
CA LEU A 281 17.53 -39.58 46.65
C LEU A 281 16.01 -39.41 46.75
N THR A 282 15.54 -38.17 46.77
CA THR A 282 14.12 -37.85 46.76
C THR A 282 13.70 -37.35 45.38
N VAL A 283 12.70 -37.99 44.79
CA VAL A 283 12.14 -37.57 43.49
C VAL A 283 10.69 -37.15 43.69
N TYR A 284 10.43 -35.85 43.50
CA TYR A 284 9.08 -35.27 43.59
C TYR A 284 8.37 -35.25 42.24
N GLY A 285 9.12 -35.27 41.13
CA GLY A 285 8.58 -35.33 39.78
C GLY A 285 8.20 -36.73 39.31
N SER A 286 7.90 -36.86 38.02
CA SER A 286 7.50 -38.15 37.45
C SER A 286 8.70 -39.05 37.16
N ILE A 287 8.53 -40.36 37.36
CA ILE A 287 9.53 -41.38 37.01
C ILE A 287 8.99 -42.18 35.83
N ILE A 288 9.73 -42.18 34.72
CA ILE A 288 9.43 -42.94 33.52
C ILE A 288 10.52 -44.00 33.34
N ALA A 289 10.17 -45.26 33.60
CA ALA A 289 11.07 -46.39 33.44
C ALA A 289 10.30 -47.60 32.88
N GLY A 290 11.00 -48.49 32.18
CA GLY A 290 10.43 -49.78 31.76
C GLY A 290 10.33 -50.79 32.92
N MET A 291 9.96 -52.03 32.59
CA MET A 291 9.76 -53.12 33.57
C MET A 291 11.06 -53.78 34.05
N TYR A 292 12.09 -53.00 34.38
CA TYR A 292 13.38 -53.48 34.86
C TYR A 292 13.74 -52.86 36.21
N GLN A 293 14.72 -53.45 36.89
CA GLN A 293 15.27 -52.88 38.11
C GLN A 293 16.01 -51.58 37.77
N ILE A 294 15.61 -50.50 38.42
CA ILE A 294 16.18 -49.16 38.25
C ILE A 294 16.86 -48.63 39.51
N PHE A 295 16.62 -49.26 40.66
CA PHE A 295 17.21 -48.89 41.95
C PHE A 295 17.95 -50.07 42.56
N GLU A 296 19.13 -49.80 43.10
CA GLU A 296 19.86 -50.71 43.97
C GLU A 296 20.21 -49.95 45.25
N SER A 297 19.97 -50.60 46.40
CA SER A 297 20.12 -49.98 47.72
C SER A 297 21.10 -50.79 48.57
N GLY A 298 21.96 -50.10 49.31
CA GLY A 298 22.87 -50.69 50.29
C GLY A 298 22.17 -51.22 51.54
N THR A 299 22.96 -51.74 52.49
CA THR A 299 22.46 -52.47 53.67
C THR A 299 21.70 -51.61 54.70
N ASN A 300 21.71 -50.27 54.61
CA ASN A 300 20.98 -49.37 55.52
C ASN A 300 20.10 -48.32 54.81
N ASP A 301 19.79 -48.53 53.54
CA ASP A 301 19.17 -47.49 52.71
C ASP A 301 17.63 -47.44 52.80
N ARG A 302 17.10 -46.22 52.70
CA ARG A 302 15.67 -45.94 52.55
C ARG A 302 15.44 -45.22 51.22
N LEU A 303 14.93 -45.94 50.22
CA LEU A 303 14.42 -45.34 49.00
C LEU A 303 13.00 -44.81 49.26
N LEU A 304 12.84 -43.48 49.35
CA LEU A 304 11.54 -42.83 49.38
C LEU A 304 11.16 -42.36 47.97
N VAL A 305 10.44 -43.20 47.23
CA VAL A 305 9.84 -42.80 45.95
C VAL A 305 8.49 -42.13 46.20
N GLY A 306 8.36 -40.85 45.83
CA GLY A 306 7.08 -40.18 45.76
C GLY A 306 6.22 -40.76 44.65
N SER A 307 5.06 -41.36 45.00
CA SER A 307 3.95 -41.75 44.12
C SER A 307 4.32 -42.36 42.74
N PHE A 308 4.29 -43.69 42.62
CA PHE A 308 4.28 -44.36 41.31
C PHE A 308 2.98 -44.06 40.55
N GLY A 309 3.05 -43.16 39.56
CA GLY A 309 2.00 -42.94 38.57
C GLY A 309 1.93 -44.11 37.58
N GLY A 310 1.45 -45.27 38.04
CA GLY A 310 1.22 -46.41 37.16
C GLY A 310 0.05 -46.13 36.22
N ASN A 311 0.33 -45.75 34.97
CA ASN A 311 -0.64 -45.91 33.89
C ASN A 311 -0.81 -47.42 33.64
N LYS A 312 -1.97 -47.96 34.02
CA LYS A 312 -2.43 -49.27 33.57
C LYS A 312 -2.86 -49.22 32.12
#